data_AF-A0A834Y3B8-F1
#
_entry.id   AF-A0A834Y3B8-F1
#
_cell.length_a   1.000
_cell.length_b   1.000
_cell.length_c   1.000
_cell.angle_alpha   90.00
_cell.angle_beta   90.00
_cell.angle_gamma   90.00
#
_symmetry.space_group_name_H-M   'P 1'
#
loop_
_entity.id
_entity.type
_entity.pdbx_description
1 polymer ?
#
loop_
_entity_poly.entity_id
_entity_poly.type
_entity_poly.pdbx_seq_one_letter_code
_entity_poly.pdbx_strand_id
1 'polypeptide(L)'
;MGVLPGIPKRIQVSSCCCFSVRTACLIFGWFGLFTAVMNLFSLSTGNFEKNLPQEYQEMASKLVPKLFMTNLMSGLMSGALLVGVLKNKPKLMYPWIYMQFIGIVILLIVEIIIPFVVVAGFISNDNNDMSVLGAVLLFIGYVIFCVAIDALVIYLVAPVVVHCRQLSEMKRNQLSQSA
;
A
#
# COMPACT_ATOMS: atom_id res chain seq x y z
N MET A 1 -44.24 -31.75 -10.97
CA MET A 1 -43.63 -30.60 -11.65
C MET A 1 -43.35 -29.53 -10.60
N GLY A 2 -42.16 -29.54 -10.01
CA GLY A 2 -41.76 -28.59 -8.98
C GLY A 2 -40.90 -27.50 -9.60
N VAL A 3 -41.37 -26.26 -9.55
CA VAL A 3 -40.65 -25.07 -10.01
C VAL A 3 -39.54 -24.76 -9.00
N LEU A 4 -38.29 -24.94 -9.40
CA LEU A 4 -37.11 -24.54 -8.61
C LEU A 4 -37.09 -23.00 -8.48
N PRO A 5 -37.02 -22.45 -7.26
CA PRO A 5 -36.99 -21.01 -7.06
C PRO A 5 -35.65 -20.42 -7.51
N GLY A 6 -35.78 -19.33 -8.28
CA GLY A 6 -34.77 -18.41 -8.79
C GLY A 6 -33.35 -18.54 -8.23
N ILE A 7 -32.46 -19.07 -9.05
CA ILE A 7 -31.02 -18.83 -8.94
C ILE A 7 -30.81 -17.31 -9.02
N PRO A 8 -30.24 -16.65 -7.99
CA PRO A 8 -30.00 -15.22 -8.04
C PRO A 8 -29.10 -14.91 -9.24
N LYS A 9 -29.54 -13.94 -10.06
CA LYS A 9 -28.82 -13.43 -11.24
C LYS A 9 -27.34 -13.25 -10.87
N ARG A 10 -26.48 -14.00 -11.56
CA ARG A 10 -25.03 -13.81 -11.55
C ARG A 10 -24.76 -12.32 -11.75
N ILE A 11 -24.21 -11.64 -10.76
CA ILE A 11 -23.45 -10.41 -10.99
C ILE A 11 -22.21 -10.89 -11.76
N GLN A 12 -22.36 -11.04 -13.07
CA GLN A 12 -21.22 -11.14 -13.97
C GLN A 12 -20.55 -9.79 -13.88
N VAL A 13 -19.52 -9.71 -13.04
CA VAL A 13 -18.54 -8.64 -13.15
C VAL A 13 -17.94 -8.80 -14.53
N SER A 14 -18.48 -8.02 -15.47
CA SER A 14 -18.06 -7.92 -16.84
C SER A 14 -16.55 -7.80 -16.86
N SER A 15 -15.94 -8.71 -17.60
CA SER A 15 -14.53 -8.82 -17.94
C SER A 15 -13.83 -7.47 -18.02
N CYS A 16 -13.31 -6.96 -16.89
CA CYS A 16 -12.43 -5.80 -16.89
C CYS A 16 -10.99 -6.32 -17.08
N CYS A 17 -10.65 -6.40 -18.37
CA CYS A 17 -9.35 -6.32 -19.04
C CYS A 17 -8.06 -6.69 -18.28
N CYS A 18 -7.49 -7.81 -18.74
CA CYS A 18 -6.05 -8.04 -18.96
C CYS A 18 -5.13 -8.34 -17.76
N PHE A 19 -5.38 -7.81 -16.56
CA PHE A 19 -4.58 -8.15 -15.38
C PHE A 19 -5.43 -8.80 -14.31
N SER A 20 -5.24 -10.10 -14.11
CA SER A 20 -5.73 -10.78 -12.92
C SER A 20 -5.17 -10.06 -11.70
N VAL A 21 -6.00 -9.75 -10.71
CA VAL A 21 -5.54 -9.20 -9.42
C VAL A 21 -4.42 -10.05 -8.81
N ARG A 22 -4.40 -11.34 -9.12
CA ARG A 22 -3.30 -12.23 -8.75
C ARG A 22 -1.95 -11.73 -9.28
N THR A 23 -1.91 -11.29 -10.53
CA THR A 23 -0.73 -10.71 -11.17
C THR A 23 -0.31 -9.41 -10.49
N ALA A 24 -1.27 -8.56 -10.12
CA ALA A 24 -1.00 -7.34 -9.35
C ALA A 24 -0.30 -7.68 -8.01
N CYS A 25 -0.90 -8.55 -7.18
CA CYS A 25 -0.29 -8.93 -5.90
C CYS A 25 1.11 -9.56 -6.05
N LEU A 26 1.37 -10.29 -7.14
CA LEU A 26 2.70 -10.83 -7.44
C LEU A 26 3.70 -9.72 -7.78
N ILE A 27 3.33 -8.77 -8.63
CA ILE A 27 4.18 -7.63 -8.99
C ILE A 27 4.52 -6.83 -7.73
N PHE A 28 3.54 -6.53 -6.88
CA PHE A 28 3.77 -5.77 -5.66
C PHE A 28 4.55 -6.53 -4.60
N GLY A 29 4.32 -7.82 -4.45
CA GLY A 29 5.14 -8.65 -3.59
C GLY A 29 6.61 -8.63 -4.02
N TRP A 30 6.87 -8.72 -5.32
CA TRP A 30 8.23 -8.63 -5.87
C TRP A 30 8.85 -7.25 -5.70
N PHE A 31 8.12 -6.17 -6.02
CA PHE A 31 8.60 -4.81 -5.82
C PHE A 31 8.91 -4.53 -4.35
N GLY A 32 8.01 -4.90 -3.43
CA GLY A 32 8.21 -4.72 -2.00
C GLY A 32 9.42 -5.51 -1.48
N LEU A 33 9.59 -6.74 -1.94
CA LEU A 33 10.76 -7.56 -1.60
C LEU A 33 12.05 -6.94 -2.14
N PHE A 34 12.05 -6.49 -3.40
CA PHE A 34 13.21 -5.86 -4.04
C PHE A 34 13.62 -4.57 -3.32
N THR A 35 12.66 -3.69 -3.03
CA THR A 35 12.91 -2.46 -2.27
C THR A 35 13.45 -2.76 -0.87
N ALA A 36 12.89 -3.76 -0.18
CA ALA A 36 13.40 -4.16 1.14
C ALA A 36 14.86 -4.63 1.08
N VAL A 37 15.22 -5.44 0.07
CA VAL A 37 16.60 -5.91 -0.14
C VAL A 37 17.54 -4.74 -0.43
N MET A 38 17.15 -3.82 -1.32
CA MET A 38 17.94 -2.63 -1.64
C MET A 38 18.16 -1.77 -0.39
N ASN A 39 17.12 -1.52 0.40
CA ASN A 39 17.22 -0.73 1.62
C ASN A 39 18.12 -1.40 2.67
N LEU A 40 18.00 -2.72 2.86
CA LEU A 40 18.86 -3.47 3.77
C LEU A 40 20.31 -3.43 3.32
N PHE A 41 20.57 -3.52 2.01
CA PHE A 41 21.91 -3.40 1.45
C PHE A 41 22.48 -1.99 1.69
N SER A 42 21.71 -0.95 1.41
CA SER A 42 22.12 0.44 1.68
C SER A 42 22.46 0.67 3.15
N LEU A 43 21.65 0.14 4.07
CA LEU A 43 21.91 0.22 5.51
C LEU A 43 23.15 -0.58 5.92
N SER A 44 23.35 -1.77 5.34
CA SER A 44 24.49 -2.64 5.66
C SER A 44 25.82 -2.08 5.18
N THR A 45 25.85 -1.30 4.09
CA THR A 45 27.11 -0.69 3.61
C THR A 45 27.64 0.42 4.51
N GLY A 46 26.86 0.90 5.49
CA GLY A 46 27.30 1.95 6.43
C GLY A 46 27.57 3.31 5.78
N ASN A 47 27.36 3.44 4.47
CA ASN A 47 27.56 4.68 3.71
C ASN A 47 26.63 5.79 4.16
N PHE A 48 25.50 5.44 4.79
CA PHE A 48 24.58 6.41 5.36
C PHE A 48 25.24 7.16 6.54
N GLU A 49 25.82 6.44 7.50
CA GLU A 49 26.35 7.02 8.74
C GLU A 49 27.61 7.87 8.50
N LYS A 50 28.44 7.49 7.53
CA LYS A 50 29.70 8.19 7.21
C LYS A 50 29.50 9.56 6.54
N ASN A 51 28.34 9.78 5.92
CA ASN A 51 28.04 11.02 5.19
C ASN A 51 27.21 12.02 6.01
N LEU A 52 26.84 11.69 7.25
CA LEU A 52 26.09 12.60 8.11
C LEU A 52 27.03 13.50 8.95
N PRO A 53 26.66 14.77 9.17
CA PRO A 53 27.37 15.64 10.10
C PRO A 53 27.38 15.04 11.52
N GLN A 54 28.45 15.31 12.27
CA GLN A 54 28.73 14.68 13.57
C GLN A 54 27.58 14.83 14.59
N GLU A 55 26.86 15.96 14.54
CA GLU A 55 25.69 16.23 15.38
C GLU A 55 24.53 15.23 15.19
N TYR A 56 24.41 14.65 13.99
CA TYR A 56 23.35 13.70 13.66
C TYR A 56 23.80 12.23 13.80
N GLN A 57 25.08 11.95 13.98
CA GLN A 57 25.60 10.58 14.10
C GLN A 57 25.05 9.87 15.34
N GLU A 58 24.90 10.55 16.48
CA GLU A 58 24.33 9.95 17.68
C GLU A 58 22.85 9.58 17.49
N MET A 59 22.10 10.39 16.75
CA MET A 59 20.71 10.07 16.40
C MET A 59 20.66 8.92 15.38
N ALA A 60 21.53 8.95 14.37
CA ALA A 60 21.60 7.93 13.33
C ALA A 60 21.93 6.55 13.90
N SER A 61 22.91 6.44 14.80
CA SER A 61 23.28 5.16 15.43
C SER A 61 22.13 4.49 16.21
N LYS A 62 21.21 5.28 16.79
CA LYS A 62 19.99 4.77 17.44
C LYS A 62 18.88 4.43 16.44
N LEU A 63 18.87 5.08 15.28
CA LEU A 63 17.82 4.93 14.26
C LEU A 63 18.11 3.80 13.27
N VAL A 64 19.38 3.59 12.90
CA VAL A 64 19.81 2.56 11.93
C VAL A 64 19.33 1.15 12.31
N PRO A 65 19.46 0.67 13.57
CA PRO A 65 18.94 -0.64 13.96
C PRO A 65 17.41 -0.74 13.84
N LYS A 66 16.69 0.35 14.14
CA LYS A 66 15.23 0.40 14.02
C LYS A 66 14.81 0.34 12.55
N LEU A 67 15.48 1.10 11.69
CA LEU A 67 15.26 1.09 10.24
C LEU A 67 15.58 -0.28 9.65
N PHE A 68 16.66 -0.92 10.09
CA PHE A 68 17.03 -2.27 9.68
C PHE A 68 15.92 -3.28 10.00
N MET A 69 15.46 -3.31 11.26
CA MET A 69 14.37 -4.21 11.68
C MET A 69 13.06 -3.94 10.94
N THR A 70 12.74 -2.67 10.70
CA THR A 70 11.53 -2.28 9.97
C THR A 70 11.58 -2.77 8.52
N ASN A 71 12.70 -2.57 7.82
CA ASN A 71 12.87 -3.05 6.44
C ASN A 71 12.88 -4.58 6.37
N LEU A 72 13.47 -5.26 7.36
CA LEU A 72 13.43 -6.72 7.45
C LEU A 72 12.00 -7.24 7.58
N MET A 73 11.20 -6.66 8.49
CA MET A 73 9.79 -7.05 8.67
C MET A 73 8.96 -6.76 7.41
N SER A 74 9.19 -5.62 6.76
CA SER A 74 8.54 -5.29 5.48
C SER A 74 8.87 -6.32 4.38
N GLY A 75 10.13 -6.76 4.30
CA GLY A 75 10.56 -7.82 3.39
C GLY A 75 9.89 -9.16 3.70
N LEU A 76 9.83 -9.55 4.97
CA LEU A 76 9.15 -10.78 5.41
C LEU A 76 7.66 -10.76 5.07
N MET A 77 6.99 -9.63 5.27
CA MET A 77 5.57 -9.47 4.92
C MET A 77 5.34 -9.53 3.41
N SER A 78 6.22 -8.93 2.62
CA SER A 78 6.17 -9.01 1.15
C SER A 78 6.41 -10.44 0.65
N GLY A 79 7.32 -11.18 1.28
CA GLY A 79 7.53 -12.61 1.05
C GLY A 79 6.31 -13.45 1.44
N ALA A 80 5.67 -13.16 2.58
CA ALA A 80 4.44 -13.83 3.01
C ALA A 80 3.28 -13.59 2.04
N LEU A 81 3.16 -12.37 1.51
CA LEU A 81 2.21 -12.05 0.44
C LEU A 81 2.46 -12.91 -0.81
N LEU A 82 3.71 -12.96 -1.30
CA LEU A 82 4.11 -13.79 -2.44
C LEU A 82 3.74 -15.28 -2.22
N VAL A 83 4.12 -15.84 -1.08
CA VAL A 83 3.80 -17.24 -0.73
C VAL A 83 2.30 -17.45 -0.60
N GLY A 84 1.57 -16.49 -0.03
CA GLY A 84 0.11 -16.51 0.08
C GLY A 84 -0.58 -16.55 -1.28
N VAL A 85 -0.12 -15.74 -2.22
CA VAL A 85 -0.65 -15.68 -3.59
C VAL A 85 -0.28 -16.92 -4.41
N LEU A 86 0.93 -17.44 -4.25
CA LEU A 86 1.37 -18.66 -4.94
C LEU A 86 0.64 -19.91 -4.42
N LYS A 87 0.50 -20.04 -3.09
CA LYS A 87 -0.17 -21.19 -2.44
C LYS A 87 -1.67 -21.02 -2.25
N ASN A 88 -2.27 -19.93 -2.76
CA ASN A 88 -3.69 -19.58 -2.57
C ASN A 88 -4.14 -19.62 -1.08
N LYS A 89 -3.27 -19.17 -0.17
CA LYS A 89 -3.55 -19.13 1.28
C LYS A 89 -3.85 -17.69 1.72
N PRO A 90 -5.13 -17.28 1.81
CA PRO A 90 -5.48 -15.89 2.08
C PRO A 90 -4.99 -15.40 3.46
N LYS A 91 -4.87 -16.30 4.44
CA LYS A 91 -4.37 -15.97 5.79
C LYS A 91 -2.96 -15.36 5.80
N LEU A 92 -2.11 -15.73 4.84
CA LEU A 92 -0.76 -15.19 4.71
C LEU A 92 -0.72 -13.79 4.07
N MET A 93 -1.81 -13.38 3.42
CA MET A 93 -1.91 -12.09 2.73
C MET A 93 -2.36 -10.96 3.67
N TYR A 94 -3.07 -11.28 4.75
CA TYR A 94 -3.65 -10.27 5.64
C TYR A 94 -2.65 -9.31 6.29
N PRO A 95 -1.50 -9.75 6.86
CA PRO A 95 -0.60 -8.83 7.55
C PRO A 95 -0.11 -7.71 6.65
N TRP A 96 0.19 -8.03 5.39
CA TRP A 96 0.59 -7.05 4.39
C TRP A 96 -0.55 -6.08 4.08
N ILE A 97 -1.78 -6.57 3.90
CA ILE A 97 -2.95 -5.72 3.64
C ILE A 97 -3.22 -4.77 4.81
N TYR A 98 -3.14 -5.24 6.06
CA TYR A 98 -3.32 -4.40 7.25
C TYR A 98 -2.26 -3.31 7.35
N MET A 99 -0.99 -3.64 7.10
CA MET A 99 0.10 -2.66 7.11
C MET A 99 -0.08 -1.59 6.04
N GLN A 100 -0.48 -1.99 4.82
CA GLN A 100 -0.81 -1.02 3.78
C GLN A 100 -1.98 -0.14 4.21
N PHE A 101 -3.06 -0.71 4.74
CA PHE A 101 -4.19 0.07 5.22
C PHE A 101 -3.79 1.11 6.29
N ILE A 102 -2.95 0.74 7.26
CA ILE A 102 -2.44 1.68 8.27
C ILE A 102 -1.57 2.76 7.62
N GLY A 103 -0.67 2.38 6.71
CA GLY A 103 0.19 3.32 5.98
C GLY A 103 -0.64 4.36 5.21
N ILE A 104 -1.75 3.92 4.63
CA ILE A 104 -2.70 4.80 3.93
C ILE A 104 -3.31 5.81 4.90
N VAL A 105 -3.80 5.35 6.05
CA VAL A 105 -4.37 6.26 7.07
C VAL A 105 -3.34 7.29 7.53
N ILE A 106 -2.09 6.87 7.74
CA ILE A 106 -1.01 7.79 8.13
C ILE A 106 -0.72 8.80 7.02
N LEU A 107 -0.60 8.34 5.77
CA LEU A 107 -0.39 9.23 4.61
C LEU A 107 -1.52 10.24 4.48
N LEU A 108 -2.79 9.82 4.62
CA LEU A 108 -3.94 10.72 4.62
C LEU A 108 -3.82 11.80 5.69
N ILE A 109 -3.43 11.43 6.91
CA ILE A 109 -3.29 12.38 8.03
C ILE A 109 -2.16 13.39 7.73
N VAL A 110 -1.00 12.91 7.33
CA VAL A 110 0.19 13.75 7.07
C VAL A 110 -0.07 14.72 5.91
N GLU A 111 -0.70 14.24 4.84
CA GLU A 111 -1.01 15.02 3.64
C GLU A 111 -2.17 16.00 3.85
N ILE A 112 -2.97 15.87 4.90
CA ILE A 112 -3.95 16.90 5.27
C ILE A 112 -3.28 17.98 6.13
N ILE A 113 -2.43 17.57 7.07
CA ILE A 113 -1.82 18.48 8.05
C ILE A 113 -0.75 19.38 7.40
N ILE A 114 0.13 18.81 6.57
CA ILE A 114 1.25 19.57 5.99
C ILE A 114 0.75 20.73 5.11
N PRO A 115 -0.14 20.52 4.13
CA PRO A 115 -0.74 21.60 3.36
C PRO A 115 -1.40 22.66 4.22
N PHE A 116 -2.13 22.25 5.27
CA PHE A 116 -2.80 23.19 6.16
C PHE A 116 -1.81 24.13 6.87
N VAL A 117 -0.72 23.58 7.41
CA VAL A 117 0.34 24.37 8.06
C VAL A 117 1.05 25.27 7.05
N VAL A 118 1.33 24.76 5.85
CA VAL A 118 1.99 25.52 4.78
C VAL A 118 1.12 26.70 4.32
N VAL A 119 -0.17 26.47 4.06
CA VAL A 119 -1.13 27.54 3.71
C VAL A 119 -1.24 28.58 4.82
N ALA A 120 -1.38 28.15 6.08
CA ALA A 120 -1.45 29.07 7.22
C ALA A 120 -0.18 29.94 7.34
N GLY A 121 0.99 29.37 7.08
CA GLY A 121 2.27 30.09 7.04
C GLY A 121 2.34 31.12 5.91
N PHE A 122 1.84 30.78 4.71
CA PHE A 122 1.83 31.71 3.58
C PHE A 122 0.84 32.88 3.76
N ILE A 123 -0.32 32.65 4.38
CA ILE A 123 -1.28 33.72 4.70
C ILE A 123 -0.69 34.74 5.68
N SER A 124 0.23 34.30 6.55
CA SER A 124 0.86 35.18 7.54
C SER A 124 1.99 36.07 6.99
N ASN A 125 2.49 35.79 5.77
CA ASN A 125 3.64 36.48 5.20
C ASN A 125 3.18 37.36 4.02
N ASP A 126 3.23 38.67 4.19
CA ASP A 126 2.63 39.72 3.32
C ASP A 126 3.30 39.89 1.93
N ASN A 127 4.11 38.92 1.50
CA ASN A 127 4.81 38.93 0.22
C ASN A 127 3.99 38.20 -0.85
N ASN A 128 3.25 38.98 -1.65
CA ASN A 128 2.32 38.48 -2.67
C ASN A 128 2.94 37.47 -3.66
N ASP A 129 4.20 37.63 -4.07
CA ASP A 129 4.82 36.74 -5.07
C ASP A 129 5.14 35.33 -4.54
N MET A 130 5.46 35.19 -3.24
CA MET A 130 5.74 33.90 -2.61
C MET A 130 4.47 33.11 -2.34
N SER A 131 3.34 33.79 -2.14
CA SER A 131 2.04 33.17 -1.88
C SER A 131 1.52 32.38 -3.09
N VAL A 132 1.72 32.90 -4.30
CA VAL A 132 1.28 32.27 -5.56
C VAL A 132 2.08 31.00 -5.84
N LEU A 133 3.41 31.03 -5.66
CA LEU A 133 4.26 29.85 -5.85
C LEU A 133 3.94 28.73 -4.85
N GLY A 134 3.69 29.09 -3.58
CA GLY A 134 3.25 28.15 -2.55
C GLY A 134 1.92 27.48 -2.89
N ALA A 135 0.93 28.24 -3.37
CA ALA A 135 -0.36 27.72 -3.79
C ALA A 135 -0.25 26.76 -5.00
N VAL A 136 0.61 27.08 -5.98
CA VAL A 136 0.83 26.21 -7.15
C VAL A 136 1.51 24.90 -6.76
N LEU A 137 2.54 24.94 -5.91
CA LEU A 137 3.22 23.72 -5.43
C LEU A 137 2.28 22.83 -4.61
N LEU A 138 1.41 23.43 -3.79
CA LEU A 138 0.38 22.71 -3.05
C LEU A 138 -0.63 22.04 -3.98
N PHE A 139 -1.06 22.74 -5.03
CA PHE A 139 -1.98 22.17 -6.01
C PHE A 139 -1.36 20.98 -6.75
N ILE A 140 -0.10 21.09 -7.17
CA ILE A 140 0.63 19.99 -7.81
C ILE A 140 0.77 18.80 -6.85
N GLY A 141 1.16 19.05 -5.60
CA GLY A 141 1.25 18.02 -4.56
C GLY A 141 -0.08 17.30 -4.34
N TYR A 142 -1.18 18.07 -4.27
CA TYR A 142 -2.54 17.53 -4.12
C TYR A 142 -2.96 16.66 -5.32
N VAL A 143 -2.66 17.08 -6.55
CA VAL A 143 -2.98 16.28 -7.75
C VAL A 143 -2.19 14.97 -7.76
N ILE A 144 -0.89 15.00 -7.43
CA ILE A 144 -0.08 13.78 -7.31
C ILE A 144 -0.64 12.85 -6.23
N PHE A 145 -1.08 13.43 -5.10
CA PHE A 145 -1.71 12.69 -4.02
C PHE A 145 -3.05 12.06 -4.42
N CYS A 146 -3.93 12.77 -5.14
CA CYS A 146 -5.18 12.20 -5.66
C CYS A 146 -4.90 11.01 -6.58
N VAL A 147 -3.94 11.14 -7.50
CA VAL A 147 -3.53 10.04 -8.39
C VAL A 147 -2.94 8.87 -7.58
N ALA A 148 -2.16 9.16 -6.54
CA ALA A 148 -1.63 8.15 -5.65
C ALA A 148 -2.75 7.42 -4.89
N ILE A 149 -3.75 8.15 -4.36
CA ILE A 149 -4.93 7.58 -3.71
C ILE A 149 -5.75 6.75 -4.68
N ASP A 150 -6.03 7.23 -5.89
CA ASP A 150 -6.84 6.48 -6.84
C ASP A 150 -6.17 5.16 -7.21
N ALA A 151 -4.86 5.21 -7.45
CA ALA A 151 -4.08 3.99 -7.60
C ALA A 151 -4.21 3.10 -6.35
N LEU A 152 -4.07 3.67 -5.15
CA LEU A 152 -4.11 3.01 -3.83
C LEU A 152 -5.47 2.38 -3.46
N VAL A 153 -6.57 3.01 -3.86
CA VAL A 153 -7.92 2.49 -3.73
C VAL A 153 -8.09 1.32 -4.69
N ILE A 154 -7.61 1.43 -5.92
CA ILE A 154 -7.54 0.28 -6.84
C ILE A 154 -6.66 -0.83 -6.22
N TYR A 155 -5.56 -0.48 -5.56
CA TYR A 155 -4.66 -1.39 -4.84
C TYR A 155 -5.29 -2.10 -3.63
N LEU A 156 -6.24 -1.47 -2.93
CA LEU A 156 -6.96 -2.06 -1.78
C LEU A 156 -8.18 -2.87 -2.20
N VAL A 157 -8.94 -2.34 -3.16
CA VAL A 157 -10.15 -3.00 -3.65
C VAL A 157 -9.79 -4.29 -4.37
N ALA A 158 -8.69 -4.33 -5.11
CA ALA A 158 -8.24 -5.52 -5.81
C ALA A 158 -8.07 -6.76 -4.88
N PRO A 159 -7.21 -6.76 -3.85
CA PRO A 159 -7.03 -7.90 -2.96
C PRO A 159 -8.29 -8.26 -2.16
N VAL A 160 -9.11 -7.27 -1.76
CA VAL A 160 -10.40 -7.53 -1.09
C VAL A 160 -11.37 -8.25 -2.02
N VAL A 161 -11.47 -7.81 -3.28
CA VAL A 161 -12.30 -8.48 -4.30
C VAL A 161 -11.81 -9.91 -4.56
N VAL A 162 -10.49 -10.14 -4.59
CA VAL A 162 -9.94 -11.50 -4.68
C VAL A 162 -10.31 -12.34 -3.47
N HIS A 163 -10.21 -11.78 -2.28
CA HIS A 163 -10.55 -12.49 -1.07
C HIS A 163 -12.03 -12.90 -1.05
N CYS A 164 -12.93 -11.98 -1.41
CA CYS A 164 -14.35 -12.25 -1.57
C CYS A 164 -14.62 -13.32 -2.63
N ARG A 165 -13.89 -13.29 -3.75
CA ARG A 165 -14.04 -14.31 -4.81
C ARG A 165 -13.62 -15.70 -4.33
N GLN A 166 -12.49 -15.81 -3.64
CA GLN A 166 -12.03 -17.09 -3.08
C GLN A 166 -13.02 -17.66 -2.05
N LEU A 167 -13.58 -16.81 -1.17
CA LEU A 167 -14.63 -17.21 -0.24
C LEU A 167 -15.87 -17.76 -0.96
N SER A 168 -16.26 -17.12 -2.08
CA SER A 168 -17.41 -17.56 -2.87
C SER A 168 -17.20 -18.93 -3.55
N GLU A 169 -15.96 -19.24 -3.95
CA GLU A 169 -15.61 -20.51 -4.57
C GLU A 169 -15.54 -21.63 -3.53
N MET A 170 -14.98 -21.37 -2.34
CA MET A 170 -14.97 -22.34 -1.24
C MET A 170 -16.39 -22.71 -0.79
N LYS A 171 -17.28 -21.72 -0.63
CA LYS A 171 -18.69 -22.01 -0.29
C LYS A 171 -19.40 -22.85 -1.35
N ARG A 172 -19.14 -22.60 -2.64
CA ARG A 172 -19.73 -23.40 -3.73
C ARG A 172 -19.27 -24.84 -3.72
N ASN A 173 -17.98 -25.08 -3.51
CA ASN A 173 -17.43 -26.43 -3.48
C ASN A 173 -17.96 -27.23 -2.29
N GLN A 174 -18.18 -26.58 -1.14
CA GLN A 174 -18.82 -27.23 0.01
C GLN A 174 -20.29 -27.60 -0.30
N LEU A 175 -21.05 -26.68 -0.93
CA LEU A 175 -22.43 -26.95 -1.31
C LEU A 175 -22.57 -28.09 -2.33
N SER A 176 -21.64 -28.23 -3.28
CA SER A 176 -21.63 -29.34 -4.24
C SER A 176 -21.23 -30.70 -3.65
N GLN A 177 -20.58 -30.72 -2.48
CA GLN A 177 -20.24 -31.97 -1.78
C GLN A 177 -21.36 -32.43 -0.83
N SER A 178 -22.26 -31.52 -0.46
CA SER A 178 -23.40 -31.79 0.43
C SER A 178 -24.72 -32.08 -0.31
N ALA A 179 -24.72 -32.02 -1.64
CA ALA A 179 -25.87 -32.29 -2.51
C ALA A 179 -25.63 -33.59 -3.30
#